data_AF-A0A6G7PTV0-F1
#
_entry.id   AF-A0A6G7PTV0-F1
#
_cell.length_a   1.000
_cell.length_b   1.000
_cell.length_c   1.000
_cell.angle_alpha   90.00
_cell.angle_beta   90.00
_cell.angle_gamma   90.00
#
_symmetry.space_group_name_H-M   'P 1'
#
loop_
_entity.id
_entity.type
_entity.pdbx_description
1 polymer ?
#
loop_
_entity_poly.entity_id
_entity_poly.type
_entity_poly.pdbx_seq_one_letter_code
_entity_poly.pdbx_strand_id
1 'polypeptide(L)'
;MFDLHCHSIFSDGELIPSELVRRLEVMNYEAVAITDHADASNLDFIIPRLVRVAEEINRASRTKLIPGIEITHVAPELISSLVARARELGARVVVVHGETIVEPVAPGTNRAGILAGADILAHPGLISEEDVRLAAEKGVFLELSGRRGHCLTNGHVAALAKQLGASLIVNSDGHAPDDFLSPERARQVALGAGLREEEVSRLFSQARDHFLISG
;
A
#
# COMPACT_ATOMS: atom_id res chain seq x y z
N MET A 1 -11.89 -8.82 3.63
CA MET A 1 -11.05 -8.16 2.62
C MET A 1 -10.51 -6.88 3.24
N PHE A 2 -9.31 -6.47 2.89
CA PHE A 2 -8.77 -5.17 3.25
C PHE A 2 -7.89 -4.66 2.12
N ASP A 3 -7.62 -3.36 2.13
CA ASP A 3 -6.78 -2.70 1.13
C ASP A 3 -6.00 -1.59 1.81
N LEU A 4 -4.68 -1.57 1.62
CA LEU A 4 -3.80 -0.64 2.30
C LEU A 4 -3.19 0.39 1.35
N HIS A 5 -3.69 0.47 0.11
CA HIS A 5 -3.28 1.46 -0.87
C HIS A 5 -4.51 2.01 -1.61
N CYS A 6 -5.06 3.11 -1.10
CA CYS A 6 -6.20 3.82 -1.67
C CYS A 6 -6.04 5.32 -1.49
N HIS A 7 -6.58 6.09 -2.43
CA HIS A 7 -6.46 7.54 -2.49
C HIS A 7 -7.80 8.22 -2.30
N SER A 8 -7.75 9.44 -1.78
CA SER A 8 -8.91 10.29 -1.50
C SER A 8 -8.71 11.65 -2.16
N ILE A 9 -9.65 12.56 -1.93
CA ILE A 9 -9.52 13.96 -2.41
C ILE A 9 -8.36 14.74 -1.78
N PHE A 10 -7.60 14.15 -0.86
CA PHE A 10 -6.40 14.80 -0.32
C PHE A 10 -5.21 14.72 -1.28
N SER A 11 -5.21 13.77 -2.23
CA SER A 11 -4.38 13.82 -3.44
C SER A 11 -5.25 13.91 -4.70
N ASP A 12 -5.45 12.80 -5.38
CA ASP A 12 -6.02 12.66 -6.72
C ASP A 12 -7.08 11.55 -6.78
N GLY A 13 -7.50 11.03 -5.63
CA GLY A 13 -8.68 10.20 -5.51
C GLY A 13 -9.98 11.00 -5.64
N GLU A 14 -11.06 10.33 -6.03
CA GLU A 14 -12.35 10.97 -6.31
C GLU A 14 -13.22 11.17 -5.06
N LEU A 15 -12.91 10.47 -3.97
CA LEU A 15 -13.81 10.31 -2.83
C LEU A 15 -13.25 10.94 -1.56
N ILE A 16 -14.13 11.52 -0.74
CA ILE A 16 -13.79 11.87 0.64
C ILE A 16 -13.64 10.59 1.49
N PRO A 17 -12.85 10.61 2.58
CA PRO A 17 -12.65 9.44 3.44
C PRO A 17 -13.94 8.75 3.91
N SER A 18 -14.96 9.52 4.30
CA SER A 18 -16.24 8.96 4.76
C SER A 18 -17.01 8.23 3.67
N GLU A 19 -16.99 8.72 2.43
CA GLU A 19 -17.66 8.06 1.30
C GLU A 19 -16.90 6.81 0.86
N LEU A 20 -15.56 6.91 0.78
CA LEU A 20 -14.68 5.78 0.46
C LEU A 20 -14.94 4.62 1.43
N VAL A 21 -14.88 4.85 2.74
CA VAL A 21 -15.11 3.81 3.75
C VAL A 21 -16.54 3.27 3.66
N ARG A 22 -17.54 4.12 3.42
CA ARG A 22 -18.93 3.66 3.29
C ARG A 22 -19.12 2.69 2.11
N ARG A 23 -18.48 2.95 0.98
CA ARG A 23 -18.54 2.06 -0.19
C ARG A 23 -17.87 0.72 0.11
N LEU A 24 -16.70 0.74 0.73
CA LEU A 24 -15.98 -0.47 1.14
C LEU A 24 -16.73 -1.28 2.22
N GLU A 25 -17.45 -0.60 3.10
CA GLU A 25 -18.33 -1.25 4.08
C GLU A 25 -19.47 -2.03 3.40
N VAL A 26 -20.07 -1.48 2.35
CA VAL A 26 -21.06 -2.22 1.53
C VAL A 26 -20.42 -3.43 0.83
N MET A 27 -19.13 -3.35 0.50
CA MET A 27 -18.33 -4.46 -0.05
C MET A 27 -17.82 -5.44 1.02
N ASN A 28 -18.18 -5.27 2.30
CA ASN A 28 -17.76 -6.09 3.44
C ASN A 28 -16.23 -6.10 3.66
N TYR A 29 -15.59 -4.96 3.45
CA TYR A 29 -14.20 -4.78 3.86
C TYR A 29 -14.08 -4.78 5.39
N GLU A 30 -13.05 -5.43 5.91
CA GLU A 30 -12.66 -5.41 7.31
C GLU A 30 -11.91 -4.12 7.64
N ALA A 31 -11.01 -3.70 6.76
CA ALA A 31 -10.23 -2.47 6.93
C ALA A 31 -9.85 -1.84 5.59
N VAL A 32 -9.52 -0.56 5.63
CA VAL A 32 -8.88 0.16 4.53
C VAL A 32 -7.86 1.14 5.10
N ALA A 33 -6.70 1.29 4.46
CA ALA A 33 -5.85 2.46 4.66
C ALA A 33 -6.07 3.46 3.53
N ILE A 34 -6.23 4.73 3.89
CA ILE A 34 -6.11 5.82 2.92
C ILE A 34 -4.67 6.31 2.99
N THR A 35 -4.00 6.29 1.85
CA THR A 35 -2.57 6.54 1.69
C THR A 35 -2.37 7.51 0.53
N ASP A 36 -2.98 8.70 0.64
CA ASP A 36 -2.87 9.74 -0.39
C ASP A 36 -1.40 10.06 -0.72
N HIS A 37 -1.16 10.43 -1.98
CA HIS A 37 0.15 10.89 -2.44
C HIS A 37 0.64 12.10 -1.66
N ALA A 38 1.86 12.02 -1.15
CA ALA A 38 2.45 13.07 -0.34
C ALA A 38 3.96 13.25 -0.53
N ASP A 39 4.36 14.49 -0.30
CA ASP A 39 5.74 14.92 -0.12
C ASP A 39 5.82 15.87 1.10
N ALA A 40 6.93 16.61 1.23
CA ALA A 40 7.10 17.55 2.32
C ALA A 40 6.06 18.69 2.36
N SER A 41 5.33 18.94 1.27
CA SER A 41 4.41 20.08 1.14
C SER A 41 3.04 19.87 1.78
N ASN A 42 2.59 18.61 1.89
CA ASN A 42 1.20 18.29 2.27
C ASN A 42 1.09 17.22 3.36
N LEU A 43 2.17 16.55 3.74
CA LEU A 43 2.14 15.42 4.67
C LEU A 43 1.62 15.82 6.07
N ASP A 44 1.94 17.02 6.55
CA ASP A 44 1.42 17.59 7.80
C ASP A 44 -0.01 18.14 7.68
N PHE A 45 -0.49 18.34 6.45
CA PHE A 45 -1.89 18.63 6.18
C PHE A 45 -2.74 17.35 6.21
N ILE A 46 -2.30 16.30 5.51
CA ILE A 46 -3.09 15.09 5.25
C ILE A 46 -3.21 14.22 6.51
N ILE A 47 -2.09 13.82 7.10
CA ILE A 47 -2.08 12.77 8.13
C ILE A 47 -2.91 13.16 9.36
N PRO A 48 -2.75 14.34 9.98
CA PRO A 48 -3.54 14.68 11.17
C PRO A 48 -5.05 14.76 10.90
N ARG A 49 -5.43 15.13 9.66
CA ARG A 49 -6.84 15.15 9.24
C ARG A 49 -7.38 13.74 9.04
N LEU A 50 -6.60 12.84 8.44
CA LEU A 50 -6.94 11.43 8.32
C LEU A 50 -7.07 10.74 9.69
N VAL A 51 -6.16 11.02 10.62
CA VAL A 51 -6.23 10.49 12.00
C VAL A 51 -7.56 10.90 12.66
N ARG A 52 -7.90 12.19 12.60
CA ARG A 52 -9.14 12.70 13.19
C ARG A 52 -10.37 12.03 12.59
N VAL A 53 -10.49 11.96 11.26
CA VAL A 53 -11.68 11.37 10.63
C VAL A 53 -11.73 9.86 10.83
N ALA A 54 -10.58 9.17 10.93
CA ALA A 54 -10.52 7.76 11.27
C ALA A 54 -11.07 7.48 12.67
N GLU A 55 -10.77 8.33 13.66
CA GLU A 55 -11.37 8.19 15.00
C GLU A 55 -12.90 8.32 14.99
N GLU A 56 -13.45 9.21 14.17
CA GLU A 56 -14.90 9.41 14.04
C GLU A 56 -15.56 8.22 13.31
N ILE A 57 -15.00 7.81 12.17
CA ILE A 57 -15.50 6.70 11.34
C ILE A 57 -15.45 5.37 12.10
N ASN A 58 -14.34 5.07 12.79
CA ASN A 58 -14.13 3.79 13.45
C ASN A 58 -15.07 3.55 14.66
N ARG A 59 -15.76 4.60 15.15
CA ARG A 59 -16.81 4.45 16.18
C ARG A 59 -18.15 4.00 15.60
N ALA A 60 -18.36 4.20 14.30
CA ALA A 60 -19.67 4.04 13.66
C ALA A 60 -19.67 3.03 12.49
N SER A 61 -18.52 2.75 11.87
CA SER A 61 -18.40 1.81 10.77
C SER A 61 -17.86 0.46 11.21
N ARG A 62 -18.28 -0.60 10.50
CA ARG A 62 -17.71 -1.95 10.63
C ARG A 62 -16.38 -2.08 9.88
N THR A 63 -16.13 -1.23 8.89
CA THR A 63 -14.86 -1.18 8.16
C THR A 63 -13.94 -0.21 8.86
N LYS A 64 -12.79 -0.70 9.32
CA LYS A 64 -11.79 0.12 10.03
C LYS A 64 -11.02 0.98 9.03
N LEU A 65 -11.08 2.30 9.19
CA LEU A 65 -10.17 3.23 8.53
C LEU A 65 -8.84 3.29 9.30
N ILE A 66 -7.75 3.03 8.59
CA ILE A 66 -6.37 3.14 9.07
C ILE A 66 -5.77 4.42 8.46
N PRO A 67 -5.35 5.41 9.26
CA PRO A 67 -4.71 6.60 8.72
C PRO A 67 -3.33 6.21 8.18
N GLY A 68 -3.11 6.43 6.89
CA GLY A 68 -1.83 6.17 6.24
C GLY A 68 -1.38 7.31 5.35
N ILE A 69 -0.28 7.10 4.64
CA ILE A 69 0.25 8.02 3.64
C ILE A 69 1.08 7.25 2.61
N GLU A 70 1.13 7.73 1.37
CA GLU A 70 2.13 7.30 0.40
C GLU A 70 3.14 8.41 0.15
N ILE A 71 4.43 8.09 0.27
CA ILE A 71 5.52 9.00 -0.13
C ILE A 71 5.76 8.82 -1.64
N THR A 72 5.47 9.86 -2.42
CA THR A 72 5.36 9.77 -3.88
C THR A 72 6.32 10.73 -4.58
N HIS A 73 7.10 10.24 -5.55
CA HIS A 73 8.03 11.03 -6.39
C HIS A 73 9.06 11.90 -5.64
N VAL A 74 9.34 11.59 -4.38
CA VAL A 74 10.37 12.27 -3.59
C VAL A 74 11.77 11.74 -3.94
N ALA A 75 12.78 12.62 -3.92
CA ALA A 75 14.18 12.22 -4.08
C ALA A 75 14.58 11.14 -3.03
N PRO A 76 15.28 10.06 -3.42
CA PRO A 76 15.59 8.94 -2.53
C PRO A 76 16.22 9.34 -1.18
N GLU A 77 17.03 10.39 -1.17
CA GLU A 77 17.74 10.88 0.03
C GLU A 77 16.80 11.46 1.09
N LEU A 78 15.60 11.91 0.70
CA LEU A 78 14.63 12.52 1.60
C LEU A 78 13.61 11.52 2.17
N ILE A 79 13.46 10.35 1.53
CA ILE A 79 12.43 9.36 1.88
C ILE A 79 12.49 8.97 3.36
N SER A 80 13.69 8.68 3.89
CA SER A 80 13.84 8.28 5.31
C SER A 80 13.31 9.33 6.28
N SER A 81 13.57 10.61 6.01
CA SER A 81 13.08 11.70 6.86
C SER A 81 11.56 11.86 6.81
N LEU A 82 10.96 11.65 5.64
CA LEU A 82 9.51 11.75 5.46
C LEU A 82 8.76 10.55 6.05
N VAL A 83 9.31 9.33 5.93
CA VAL A 83 8.75 8.15 6.60
C VAL A 83 8.72 8.36 8.11
N ALA A 84 9.83 8.84 8.71
CA ALA A 84 9.87 9.17 10.13
C ALA A 84 8.84 10.24 10.50
N ARG A 85 8.78 11.33 9.70
CA ARG A 85 7.83 12.42 9.92
C ARG A 85 6.38 11.99 9.82
N ALA A 86 6.05 11.08 8.90
CA ALA A 86 4.71 10.53 8.77
C ALA A 86 4.26 9.80 10.04
N ARG A 87 5.16 9.02 10.65
CA ARG A 87 4.87 8.35 11.92
C ARG A 87 4.63 9.33 13.06
N GLU A 88 5.46 10.37 13.16
CA GLU A 88 5.28 11.42 14.17
C GLU A 88 3.92 12.12 14.06
N LEU A 89 3.41 12.29 12.84
CA LEU A 89 2.12 12.91 12.56
C LEU A 89 0.94 11.96 12.75
N GLY A 90 1.20 10.66 12.94
CA GLY A 90 0.20 9.66 13.29
C GLY A 90 -0.13 8.64 12.19
N ALA A 91 0.63 8.58 11.09
CA ALA A 91 0.42 7.55 10.07
C ALA A 91 0.71 6.16 10.64
N ARG A 92 -0.29 5.28 10.56
CA ARG A 92 -0.22 3.88 10.97
C ARG A 92 0.21 2.95 9.85
N VAL A 93 -0.01 3.35 8.60
CA VAL A 93 0.58 2.72 7.42
C VAL A 93 1.36 3.76 6.63
N VAL A 94 2.60 3.46 6.26
CA VAL A 94 3.41 4.29 5.37
C VAL A 94 3.80 3.45 4.16
N VAL A 95 3.34 3.91 3.00
CA VAL A 95 3.63 3.35 1.68
C VAL A 95 4.70 4.21 1.02
N VAL A 96 5.58 3.60 0.23
CA VAL A 96 6.47 4.33 -0.69
C VAL A 96 6.12 3.92 -2.11
N HIS A 97 5.91 4.93 -2.95
CA HIS A 97 5.66 4.75 -4.38
C HIS A 97 6.90 4.15 -5.05
N GLY A 98 6.87 2.87 -5.41
CA GLY A 98 8.02 2.17 -5.97
C GLY A 98 8.27 2.50 -7.43
N GLU A 99 9.39 2.00 -7.97
CA GLU A 99 9.90 2.32 -9.31
C GLU A 99 9.12 1.63 -10.44
N THR A 100 7.82 1.91 -10.50
CA THR A 100 6.92 1.38 -11.51
C THR A 100 7.36 1.74 -12.93
N ILE A 101 7.03 0.89 -13.91
CA ILE A 101 7.49 1.06 -15.29
C ILE A 101 6.65 2.05 -16.12
N VAL A 102 5.58 2.59 -15.53
CA VAL A 102 4.62 3.46 -16.21
C VAL A 102 4.77 4.94 -15.84
N GLU A 103 5.65 5.26 -14.89
CA GLU A 103 5.85 6.62 -14.36
C GLU A 103 7.35 6.93 -14.16
N PRO A 104 7.74 8.21 -14.15
CA PRO A 104 9.14 8.63 -14.10
C PRO A 104 9.68 8.68 -12.65
N VAL A 105 9.62 7.57 -11.92
CA VAL A 105 10.11 7.48 -10.54
C VAL A 105 11.64 7.52 -10.51
N ALA A 106 12.22 8.24 -9.54
CA ALA A 106 13.67 8.40 -9.43
C ALA A 106 14.36 7.04 -9.11
N PRO A 107 15.44 6.65 -9.82
CA PRO A 107 16.20 5.46 -9.47
C PRO A 107 16.78 5.51 -8.05
N GLY A 108 16.76 4.38 -7.35
CA GLY A 108 17.11 4.27 -5.93
C GLY A 108 15.90 4.39 -4.98
N THR A 109 14.71 4.70 -5.48
CA THR A 109 13.50 4.90 -4.64
C THR A 109 13.10 3.62 -3.93
N ASN A 110 13.11 2.48 -4.63
CA ASN A 110 12.79 1.17 -4.04
C ASN A 110 13.67 0.88 -2.83
N ARG A 111 14.98 0.97 -3.02
CA ARG A 111 15.98 0.73 -1.97
C ARG A 111 15.83 1.70 -0.80
N ALA A 112 15.65 2.99 -1.08
CA ALA A 112 15.49 4.01 -0.05
C ALA A 112 14.22 3.81 0.77
N GLY A 113 13.09 3.45 0.15
CA GLY A 113 11.85 3.11 0.84
C GLY A 113 11.99 1.92 1.78
N ILE A 114 12.69 0.87 1.33
CA ILE A 114 12.94 -0.31 2.17
C ILE A 114 13.85 0.04 3.35
N LEU A 115 14.95 0.77 3.11
CA LEU A 115 15.88 1.20 4.16
C LEU A 115 15.23 2.14 5.18
N ALA A 116 14.28 2.96 4.73
CA ALA A 116 13.51 3.87 5.57
C ALA A 116 12.51 3.13 6.49
N GLY A 117 12.21 1.86 6.23
CA GLY A 117 11.23 1.10 6.99
C GLY A 117 9.79 1.49 6.66
N ALA A 118 9.49 1.75 5.39
CA ALA A 118 8.11 1.77 4.91
C ALA A 118 7.44 0.41 5.19
N ASP A 119 6.12 0.39 5.40
CA ASP A 119 5.44 -0.90 5.58
C ASP A 119 5.27 -1.63 4.25
N ILE A 120 5.00 -0.86 3.19
CA ILE A 120 4.71 -1.36 1.84
C ILE A 120 5.53 -0.55 0.84
N LEU A 121 6.18 -1.26 -0.08
CA LEU A 121 6.71 -0.69 -1.30
C LEU A 121 5.69 -0.96 -2.43
N ALA A 122 4.97 0.09 -2.82
CA ALA A 122 3.92 0.00 -3.83
C ALA A 122 4.49 -0.24 -5.23
N HIS A 123 3.82 -1.08 -6.02
CA HIS A 123 4.14 -1.41 -7.42
C HIS A 123 5.61 -1.17 -7.83
N PRO A 124 6.58 -1.96 -7.29
CA PRO A 124 8.01 -1.64 -7.34
C PRO A 124 8.68 -1.84 -8.71
N GLY A 125 7.88 -2.06 -9.76
CA GLY A 125 8.36 -2.26 -11.12
C GLY A 125 9.26 -3.48 -11.27
N LEU A 126 10.39 -3.29 -11.95
CA LEU A 126 11.41 -4.31 -12.18
C LEU A 126 12.44 -4.34 -11.04
N ILE A 127 11.95 -4.50 -9.80
CA ILE A 127 12.78 -4.52 -8.59
C ILE A 127 13.93 -5.53 -8.67
N SER A 128 15.09 -5.16 -8.13
CA SER A 128 16.29 -6.00 -8.13
C SER A 128 16.23 -7.15 -7.12
N GLU A 129 16.98 -8.24 -7.34
CA GLU A 129 17.11 -9.30 -6.34
C GLU A 129 17.70 -8.80 -5.01
N GLU A 130 18.60 -7.82 -5.08
CA GLU A 130 19.24 -7.22 -3.91
C GLU A 130 18.21 -6.51 -3.03
N ASP A 131 17.32 -5.72 -3.64
CA ASP A 131 16.30 -4.98 -2.91
C ASP A 131 15.17 -5.89 -2.43
N VAL A 132 14.81 -6.96 -3.16
CA VAL A 132 13.86 -7.96 -2.66
C VAL A 132 14.41 -8.68 -1.42
N ARG A 133 15.70 -9.06 -1.42
CA ARG A 133 16.35 -9.66 -0.25
C ARG A 133 16.36 -8.69 0.93
N LEU A 134 16.63 -7.41 0.66
CA LEU A 134 16.59 -6.37 1.68
C LEU A 134 15.17 -6.17 2.24
N ALA A 135 14.13 -6.21 1.39
CA ALA A 135 12.74 -6.11 1.82
C ALA A 135 12.36 -7.29 2.74
N ALA A 136 12.80 -8.50 2.41
CA ALA A 136 12.61 -9.68 3.26
C ALA A 136 13.28 -9.52 4.64
N GLU A 137 14.52 -8.99 4.68
CA GLU A 137 15.25 -8.72 5.93
C GLU A 137 14.57 -7.64 6.77
N LYS A 138 14.09 -6.57 6.14
CA LYS A 138 13.46 -5.42 6.81
C LYS A 138 11.99 -5.63 7.15
N GLY A 139 11.37 -6.69 6.63
CA GLY A 139 9.94 -6.95 6.81
C GLY A 139 9.04 -6.01 6.01
N VAL A 140 9.55 -5.39 4.94
CA VAL A 140 8.77 -4.51 4.05
C VAL A 140 8.01 -5.37 3.06
N PHE A 141 6.70 -5.15 2.96
CA PHE A 141 5.84 -5.86 2.02
C PHE A 141 6.03 -5.31 0.60
N LEU A 142 6.08 -6.20 -0.38
CA LEU A 142 6.10 -5.84 -1.79
C LEU A 142 4.69 -5.97 -2.37
N GLU A 143 4.21 -4.92 -3.02
CA GLU A 143 2.86 -4.89 -3.56
C GLU A 143 2.74 -5.59 -4.92
N LEU A 144 1.68 -6.39 -5.05
CA LEU A 144 1.10 -6.83 -6.32
C LEU A 144 -0.12 -5.94 -6.59
N SER A 145 0.07 -4.93 -7.44
CA SER A 145 -0.95 -3.91 -7.65
C SER A 145 -2.10 -4.43 -8.53
N GLY A 146 -3.33 -4.10 -8.14
CA GLY A 146 -4.53 -4.27 -8.96
C GLY A 146 -4.69 -3.21 -10.07
N ARG A 147 -3.93 -2.12 -9.98
CA ARG A 147 -4.05 -0.97 -10.87
C ARG A 147 -3.48 -1.25 -12.26
N ARG A 148 -4.20 -0.79 -13.27
CA ARG A 148 -3.79 -0.90 -14.68
C ARG A 148 -2.46 -0.19 -14.90
N GLY A 149 -1.52 -0.86 -15.55
CA GLY A 149 -0.18 -0.31 -15.80
C GLY A 149 0.81 -0.76 -14.73
N HIS A 150 0.56 -0.42 -13.48
CA HIS A 150 1.37 -0.89 -12.34
C HIS A 150 1.39 -2.41 -12.21
N CYS A 151 0.31 -3.10 -12.56
CA CYS A 151 0.21 -4.55 -12.50
C CYS A 151 1.09 -5.32 -13.51
N LEU A 152 1.69 -4.63 -14.50
CA LEU A 152 2.46 -5.26 -15.58
C LEU A 152 3.70 -6.01 -15.08
N THR A 153 4.27 -5.62 -13.93
CA THR A 153 5.45 -6.26 -13.34
C THR A 153 5.12 -7.21 -12.19
N ASN A 154 3.83 -7.44 -11.87
CA ASN A 154 3.43 -8.30 -10.76
C ASN A 154 4.06 -9.70 -10.83
N GLY A 155 4.18 -10.28 -12.03
CA GLY A 155 4.82 -11.58 -12.22
C GLY A 155 6.31 -11.60 -11.85
N HIS A 156 7.03 -10.53 -12.14
CA HIS A 156 8.44 -10.35 -11.76
C HIS A 156 8.58 -10.23 -10.25
N VAL A 157 7.76 -9.37 -9.63
CA VAL A 157 7.75 -9.15 -8.17
C VAL A 157 7.43 -10.46 -7.44
N ALA A 158 6.37 -11.16 -7.86
CA ALA A 158 5.97 -12.42 -7.24
C ALA A 158 7.02 -13.53 -7.39
N ALA A 159 7.66 -13.66 -8.57
CA ALA A 159 8.70 -14.65 -8.79
C ALA A 159 9.91 -14.42 -7.87
N LEU A 160 10.41 -13.18 -7.79
CA LEU A 160 11.54 -12.85 -6.93
C LEU A 160 11.18 -12.97 -5.44
N ALA A 161 10.01 -12.48 -5.02
CA ALA A 161 9.57 -12.58 -3.63
C ALA A 161 9.47 -14.03 -3.17
N LYS A 162 8.96 -14.94 -4.02
CA LYS A 162 8.94 -16.39 -3.75
C LYS A 162 10.33 -16.98 -3.63
N GLN A 163 11.25 -16.60 -4.51
CA GLN A 163 12.63 -17.09 -4.52
C GLN A 163 13.41 -16.62 -3.27
N LEU A 164 13.15 -15.40 -2.81
CA LEU A 164 13.97 -14.71 -1.80
C LEU A 164 13.28 -14.56 -0.44
N GLY A 165 12.03 -15.00 -0.31
CA GLY A 165 11.28 -15.00 0.94
C GLY A 165 10.72 -13.64 1.36
N ALA A 166 10.51 -12.71 0.42
CA ALA A 166 9.88 -11.42 0.73
C ALA A 166 8.36 -11.56 0.90
N SER A 167 7.79 -10.77 1.78
CA SER A 167 6.33 -10.75 2.02
C SER A 167 5.63 -10.00 0.90
N LEU A 168 4.47 -10.50 0.47
CA LEU A 168 3.66 -9.90 -0.60
C LEU A 168 2.35 -9.37 -0.03
N ILE A 169 1.81 -8.32 -0.66
CA ILE A 169 0.46 -7.81 -0.40
C ILE A 169 -0.24 -7.48 -1.72
N VAL A 170 -1.55 -7.61 -1.79
CA VAL A 170 -2.37 -7.17 -2.93
C VAL A 170 -3.19 -5.97 -2.48
N ASN A 171 -3.05 -4.87 -3.21
CA ASN A 171 -3.84 -3.65 -3.01
C ASN A 171 -4.41 -3.17 -4.35
N SER A 172 -5.46 -2.34 -4.30
CA SER A 172 -6.06 -1.77 -5.51
C SER A 172 -5.27 -0.64 -6.12
N ASP A 173 -4.59 0.16 -5.29
CA ASP A 173 -4.16 1.52 -5.65
C ASP A 173 -5.37 2.33 -6.18
N GLY A 174 -6.43 2.30 -5.36
CA GLY A 174 -7.76 2.73 -5.75
C GLY A 174 -7.96 4.24 -5.69
N HIS A 175 -8.28 4.86 -6.83
CA HIS A 175 -8.53 6.30 -6.95
C HIS A 175 -10.02 6.61 -7.15
N ALA A 176 -10.72 5.72 -7.84
CA ALA A 176 -12.14 5.82 -8.15
C ALA A 176 -12.92 4.61 -7.60
N PRO A 177 -14.26 4.70 -7.46
CA PRO A 177 -15.08 3.58 -6.99
C PRO A 177 -14.88 2.26 -7.74
N ASP A 178 -14.59 2.32 -9.04
CA ASP A 178 -14.43 1.15 -9.91
C ASP A 178 -13.06 0.46 -9.75
N ASP A 179 -12.11 1.07 -9.04
CA ASP A 179 -10.80 0.46 -8.78
C ASP A 179 -10.84 -0.54 -7.60
N PHE A 180 -11.84 -0.47 -6.71
CA PHE A 180 -11.88 -1.31 -5.51
C PHE A 180 -11.99 -2.81 -5.83
N LEU A 181 -11.19 -3.62 -5.15
CA LEU A 181 -11.09 -5.05 -5.40
C LEU A 181 -12.12 -5.86 -4.61
N SER A 182 -12.95 -6.63 -5.30
CA SER A 182 -13.64 -7.74 -4.64
C SER A 182 -12.63 -8.80 -4.17
N PRO A 183 -12.98 -9.65 -3.18
CA PRO A 183 -12.10 -10.75 -2.75
C PRO A 183 -11.67 -11.66 -3.91
N GLU A 184 -12.59 -11.95 -4.83
CA GLU A 184 -12.30 -12.75 -6.02
C GLU A 184 -11.38 -12.00 -6.98
N ARG A 185 -11.55 -10.69 -7.16
CA ARG A 185 -10.66 -9.90 -8.02
C ARG A 185 -9.25 -9.82 -7.44
N ALA A 186 -9.10 -9.60 -6.14
CA ALA A 186 -7.79 -9.59 -5.47
C ALA A 186 -7.09 -10.96 -5.58
N ARG A 187 -7.85 -12.06 -5.42
CA ARG A 187 -7.34 -13.42 -5.69
C ARG A 187 -6.86 -13.58 -7.13
N GLN A 188 -7.63 -13.10 -8.11
CA GLN A 188 -7.23 -13.16 -9.53
C GLN A 188 -5.96 -12.36 -9.83
N VAL A 189 -5.76 -11.19 -9.20
CA VAL A 189 -4.51 -10.42 -9.31
C VAL A 189 -3.32 -11.27 -8.84
N ALA A 190 -3.44 -11.90 -7.67
CA ALA A 190 -2.40 -12.74 -7.09
C ALA A 190 -2.10 -13.99 -7.95
N LEU A 191 -3.14 -14.69 -8.43
CA LEU A 191 -2.97 -15.83 -9.34
C LEU A 191 -2.37 -15.41 -10.68
N GLY A 192 -2.82 -14.27 -11.22
CA GLY A 192 -2.28 -13.69 -12.45
C GLY A 192 -0.80 -13.29 -12.34
N ALA A 193 -0.33 -12.99 -11.13
CA ALA A 193 1.09 -12.79 -10.83
C ALA A 193 1.90 -14.09 -10.77
N GLY A 194 1.29 -15.27 -10.92
CA GLY A 194 1.99 -16.57 -10.88
C GLY A 194 2.07 -17.19 -9.48
N LEU A 195 1.25 -16.75 -8.54
CA LEU A 195 1.05 -17.44 -7.26
C LEU A 195 0.12 -18.64 -7.43
N ARG A 196 0.31 -19.66 -6.58
CA ARG A 196 -0.60 -20.81 -6.41
C ARG A 196 -1.63 -20.51 -5.32
N GLU A 197 -2.77 -21.20 -5.31
CA GLU A 197 -3.84 -20.99 -4.31
C GLU A 197 -3.37 -20.97 -2.85
N GLU A 198 -2.47 -21.89 -2.50
CA GLU A 198 -1.89 -21.96 -1.15
C GLU A 198 -1.05 -20.72 -0.82
N GLU A 199 -0.32 -20.20 -1.80
CA GLU A 199 0.47 -18.97 -1.70
C GLU A 199 -0.45 -17.76 -1.62
N VAL A 200 -1.56 -17.76 -2.37
CA VAL A 200 -2.61 -16.74 -2.28
C VAL A 200 -3.21 -16.69 -0.88
N SER A 201 -3.61 -17.84 -0.35
CA SER A 201 -4.19 -17.91 0.99
C SER A 201 -3.20 -17.43 2.06
N ARG A 202 -1.91 -17.80 1.91
CA ARG A 202 -0.84 -17.41 2.84
C ARG A 202 -0.54 -15.92 2.81
N LEU A 203 -0.50 -15.27 1.64
CA LEU A 203 -0.20 -13.83 1.61
C LEU A 203 -1.31 -13.03 2.31
N PHE A 204 -2.58 -13.38 2.09
CA PHE A 204 -3.69 -12.66 2.72
C PHE A 204 -3.73 -12.89 4.22
N SER A 205 -3.45 -14.11 4.70
CA SER A 205 -3.37 -14.37 6.14
C SER A 205 -2.22 -13.61 6.79
N GLN A 206 -1.03 -13.64 6.16
CA GLN A 206 0.15 -12.97 6.69
C GLN A 206 -0.04 -11.45 6.76
N ALA A 207 -0.54 -10.83 5.68
CA ALA A 207 -0.81 -9.40 5.66
C ALA A 207 -1.90 -9.02 6.68
N ARG A 208 -2.96 -9.83 6.82
CA ARG A 208 -4.00 -9.60 7.84
C ARG A 208 -3.44 -9.63 9.26
N ASP A 209 -2.65 -10.65 9.58
CA ASP A 209 -2.08 -10.82 10.92
C ASP A 209 -1.10 -9.70 11.26
N HIS A 210 -0.32 -9.23 10.27
CA HIS A 210 0.61 -8.12 10.44
C HIS A 210 -0.10 -6.79 10.64
N PHE A 211 -0.98 -6.39 9.72
CA PHE A 211 -1.55 -5.04 9.69
C PHE A 211 -2.80 -4.85 10.56
N LEU A 212 -3.59 -5.91 10.78
CA LEU A 212 -4.91 -5.77 11.43
C LEU A 212 -4.95 -6.35 12.85
N ILE A 213 -4.10 -7.34 13.16
CA ILE A 213 -4.08 -8.00 14.48
C ILE A 213 -2.91 -7.53 15.34
N SER A 214 -1.71 -7.51 14.77
CA SER A 214 -0.48 -7.22 15.51
C SER A 214 -0.04 -5.75 15.46
N GLY A 215 -0.66 -4.97 14.56
CA GLY A 215 -0.24 -3.62 14.16
C GLY A 215 -0.81 -2.45 14.95
#